data_AF-A0A2G2NKU3-F1
#
_entry.id   AF-A0A2G2NKU3-F1
#
_cell.length_a   1.000
_cell.length_b   1.000
_cell.length_c   1.000
_cell.angle_alpha   90.00
_cell.angle_beta   90.00
_cell.angle_gamma   90.00
#
_symmetry.space_group_name_H-M   'P 1'
#
loop_
_entity.id
_entity.type
_entity.pdbx_description
1 polymer ?
#
loop_
_entity_poly.entity_id
_entity_poly.type
_entity_poly.pdbx_seq_one_letter_code
_entity_poly.pdbx_strand_id
1 'polypeptide(L)'
;MAERQKANGRPRMSALEKAKSRAARDYRHYLHTFTEEFEDEVERKRVQFSESSERMGRPPLSLKDHQEKARIRWDESWAEYVKQCERDGVEPESPKHLGRFKAKDKAGRRGHDRVLYLLKYIRQQQRKANDAEQVPDEEYEKALRQTRGRTPMPKTQKVQHYREKAEKAKQEVLEIVANLPRSEQLYYKIYDLKVDRRQTRMCINKPDNSQAVALGLSAEQALHKIKELDAQINALEAERAEALRKEKRKKKQSRKKMTPNEASEKPREVIQTAFDVAAGQNVEPDQDELEDLQRRTERLDELLKEARVKQLRKKIEEQERALRELGIDPDQVVNG
;
A
#
# COMPACT_ATOMS: atom_id res chain seq x y z
N MET A 1 31.02 24.21 28.95
CA MET A 1 30.03 23.25 28.44
C MET A 1 29.22 23.93 27.35
N ALA A 2 29.67 23.86 26.10
CA ALA A 2 29.02 24.56 24.99
C ALA A 2 27.82 23.76 24.48
N GLU A 3 26.61 24.30 24.67
CA GLU A 3 25.38 23.81 24.05
C GLU A 3 25.53 23.81 22.52
N ARG A 4 25.64 22.62 21.94
CA ARG A 4 25.52 22.43 20.49
C ARG A 4 24.11 22.81 20.07
N GLN A 5 23.96 24.00 19.51
CA GLN A 5 22.77 24.47 18.83
C GLN A 5 22.23 23.36 17.91
N LYS A 6 21.03 22.86 18.20
CA LYS A 6 20.33 21.89 17.34
C LYS A 6 19.97 22.61 16.03
N ALA A 7 20.78 22.41 15.00
CA ALA A 7 20.46 22.88 13.67
C ALA A 7 19.10 22.28 13.24
N ASN A 8 18.15 23.14 12.89
CA ASN A 8 16.85 22.74 12.33
C ASN A 8 17.08 22.00 11.01
N GLY A 9 17.10 20.67 11.04
CA GLY A 9 17.37 19.82 9.88
C GLY A 9 17.43 18.34 10.24
N ARG A 10 17.56 17.49 9.22
CA ARG A 10 17.77 16.04 9.42
C ARG A 10 19.13 15.85 10.13
N PRO A 11 19.22 15.00 11.18
CA PRO A 11 20.48 14.76 11.87
C PRO A 11 21.57 14.32 10.86
N ARG A 12 22.76 14.90 11.00
CA ARG A 12 23.90 14.55 10.14
C ARG A 12 24.28 13.09 10.42
N MET A 13 24.32 12.26 9.37
CA MET A 13 24.81 10.87 9.50
C MET A 13 26.29 10.86 9.87
N SER A 14 26.70 9.90 10.71
CA SER A 14 28.10 9.70 11.08
C SER A 14 28.96 9.29 9.86
N ALA A 15 30.28 9.42 9.97
CA ALA A 15 31.19 8.98 8.91
C ALA A 15 31.03 7.48 8.63
N LEU A 16 30.95 6.65 9.68
CA LEU A 16 30.64 5.22 9.58
C LEU A 16 29.33 4.94 8.86
N GLU A 17 28.25 5.63 9.26
CA GLU A 17 26.93 5.40 8.67
C GLU A 17 26.88 5.84 7.20
N LYS A 18 27.63 6.89 6.83
CA LYS A 18 27.80 7.31 5.43
C LYS A 18 28.56 6.26 4.61
N ALA A 19 29.70 5.78 5.12
CA ALA A 19 30.51 4.77 4.44
C ALA A 19 29.72 3.46 4.28
N LYS A 20 29.06 3.01 5.35
CA LYS A 20 28.14 1.87 5.34
C LYS A 20 27.01 2.03 4.34
N SER A 21 26.38 3.21 4.30
CA SER A 21 25.30 3.50 3.34
C SER A 21 25.76 3.51 1.89
N ARG A 22 27.00 3.95 1.62
CA ARG A 22 27.57 3.98 0.28
C ARG A 22 27.90 2.55 -0.18
N ALA A 23 28.68 1.82 0.61
CA ALA A 23 29.01 0.43 0.34
C ALA A 23 27.75 -0.44 0.16
N ALA A 24 26.75 -0.32 1.02
CA ALA A 24 25.48 -1.05 0.86
C ALA A 24 24.75 -0.75 -0.46
N ARG A 25 24.81 0.50 -0.95
CA ARG A 25 24.19 0.89 -2.22
C ARG A 25 24.95 0.31 -3.40
N ASP A 26 26.27 0.46 -3.39
CA ASP A 26 27.14 0.01 -4.48
C ASP A 26 27.14 -1.52 -4.57
N TYR A 27 27.02 -2.24 -3.43
CA TYR A 27 26.80 -3.68 -3.41
C TYR A 27 25.53 -4.11 -4.11
N ARG A 28 24.40 -3.45 -3.80
CA ARG A 28 23.11 -3.76 -4.41
C ARG A 28 23.14 -3.47 -5.90
N HIS A 29 23.81 -2.40 -6.32
CA HIS A 29 23.97 -2.10 -7.74
C HIS A 29 24.82 -3.15 -8.44
N TYR A 30 25.92 -3.58 -7.82
CA TYR A 30 26.73 -4.69 -8.31
C TYR A 30 25.90 -5.96 -8.48
N LEU A 31 25.13 -6.38 -7.48
CA LEU A 31 24.23 -7.54 -7.59
C LEU A 31 23.16 -7.36 -8.69
N HIS A 32 22.61 -6.16 -8.83
CA HIS A 32 21.65 -5.83 -9.89
C HIS A 32 22.25 -5.98 -11.29
N THR A 33 23.57 -5.80 -11.48
CA THR A 33 24.18 -6.02 -12.80
C THR A 33 24.22 -7.49 -13.26
N PHE A 34 23.87 -8.44 -12.38
CA PHE A 34 23.80 -9.88 -12.68
C PHE A 34 22.36 -10.41 -12.73
N THR A 35 21.34 -9.55 -12.66
CA THR A 35 19.94 -9.96 -12.80
C THR A 35 19.52 -9.97 -14.26
N GLU A 36 18.70 -10.94 -14.66
CA GLU A 36 18.12 -11.05 -16.01
C GLU A 36 17.44 -9.74 -16.45
N GLU A 37 16.71 -9.08 -15.55
CA GLU A 37 16.05 -7.78 -15.82
C GLU A 37 17.03 -6.69 -16.30
N PHE A 38 18.28 -6.70 -15.80
CA PHE A 38 19.28 -5.72 -16.17
C PHE A 38 19.96 -6.07 -17.49
N GLU A 39 20.19 -7.36 -17.75
CA GLU A 39 20.65 -7.86 -19.04
C GLU A 39 19.67 -7.46 -20.15
N ASP A 40 18.39 -7.74 -19.96
CA ASP A 40 17.30 -7.32 -20.85
C ASP A 40 17.31 -5.79 -21.09
N GLU A 41 17.51 -4.99 -20.04
CA GLU A 41 17.56 -3.52 -20.16
C GLU A 41 18.74 -3.06 -21.03
N VAL A 42 19.92 -3.68 -20.84
CA VAL A 42 21.13 -3.37 -21.61
C VAL A 42 20.96 -3.80 -23.07
N GLU A 43 20.38 -4.97 -23.32
CA GLU A 43 20.08 -5.45 -24.67
C GLU A 43 19.09 -4.53 -25.39
N ARG A 44 17.98 -4.14 -24.73
CA ARG A 44 17.01 -3.20 -25.30
C ARG A 44 17.67 -1.88 -25.72
N LYS A 45 18.56 -1.33 -24.89
CA LYS A 45 19.29 -0.10 -25.24
C LYS A 45 20.23 -0.30 -26.42
N ARG A 46 20.86 -1.47 -26.55
CA ARG A 46 21.72 -1.82 -27.68
C ARG A 46 20.92 -1.97 -28.98
N VAL A 47 19.80 -2.69 -28.93
CA VAL A 47 18.87 -2.85 -30.05
C VAL A 47 18.37 -1.48 -30.51
N GLN A 48 17.83 -0.68 -29.58
CA GLN A 48 17.36 0.69 -29.86
C GLN A 48 18.44 1.55 -30.52
N PHE A 49 19.69 1.48 -30.04
CA PHE A 49 20.79 2.22 -30.64
C PHE A 49 21.09 1.73 -32.06
N SER A 50 21.13 0.41 -32.28
CA SER A 50 21.45 -0.20 -33.58
C SER A 50 20.38 0.05 -34.65
N GLU A 51 19.11 0.06 -34.25
CA GLU A 51 17.94 0.29 -35.09
C GLU A 51 17.69 1.77 -35.41
N SER A 52 18.24 2.69 -34.60
CA SER A 52 18.14 4.12 -34.89
C SER A 52 18.88 4.46 -36.18
N SER A 53 18.21 5.15 -37.11
CA SER A 53 18.75 5.49 -38.43
C SER A 53 19.96 6.42 -38.36
N GLU A 54 19.99 7.31 -37.37
CA GLU A 54 21.05 8.32 -37.23
C GLU A 54 22.18 7.88 -36.29
N ARG A 55 21.96 6.83 -35.46
CA ARG A 55 22.93 6.30 -34.48
C ARG A 55 23.65 7.38 -33.66
N MET A 56 22.94 8.44 -33.33
CA MET A 56 23.52 9.61 -32.68
C MET A 56 23.90 9.30 -31.23
N GLY A 57 25.12 9.68 -30.84
CA GLY A 57 25.65 9.55 -29.48
C GLY A 57 26.67 8.43 -29.32
N ARG A 58 27.01 8.11 -28.06
CA ARG A 58 27.95 7.04 -27.74
C ARG A 58 27.21 5.69 -27.68
N PRO A 59 27.78 4.61 -28.22
CA PRO A 59 27.17 3.29 -28.13
C PRO A 59 27.01 2.87 -26.66
N PRO A 60 25.93 2.15 -26.30
CA PRO A 60 25.75 1.61 -24.97
C PRO A 60 26.90 0.68 -24.59
N LEU A 61 27.33 0.76 -23.32
CA LEU A 61 28.37 -0.13 -22.78
C LEU A 61 27.94 -1.60 -22.85
N SER A 62 28.92 -2.50 -22.83
CA SER A 62 28.61 -3.92 -22.70
C SER A 62 28.16 -4.29 -21.29
N LEU A 63 27.44 -5.41 -21.18
CA LEU A 63 27.07 -5.98 -19.89
C LEU A 63 28.32 -6.23 -19.04
N LYS A 64 29.40 -6.74 -19.65
CA LYS A 64 30.70 -6.95 -19.00
C LYS A 64 31.29 -5.64 -18.46
N ASP A 65 31.28 -4.58 -19.27
CA ASP A 65 31.78 -3.26 -18.82
C ASP A 65 30.93 -2.69 -17.67
N HIS A 66 29.61 -2.93 -17.69
CA HIS A 66 28.72 -2.54 -16.60
C HIS A 66 29.05 -3.29 -15.31
N GLN A 67 29.23 -4.60 -15.39
CA GLN A 67 29.60 -5.46 -14.26
C GLN A 67 30.98 -5.09 -13.70
N GLU A 68 31.97 -4.86 -14.56
CA GLU A 68 33.32 -4.47 -14.14
C GLU A 68 33.32 -3.09 -13.46
N LYS A 69 32.64 -2.10 -14.04
CA LYS A 69 32.49 -0.78 -13.40
C LYS A 69 31.77 -0.85 -12.06
N ALA A 70 30.74 -1.71 -11.96
CA ALA A 70 30.01 -1.90 -10.71
C ALA A 70 30.90 -2.59 -9.65
N ARG A 71 31.71 -3.56 -10.05
CA ARG A 71 32.68 -4.25 -9.19
C ARG A 71 33.72 -3.29 -8.64
N ILE A 72 34.37 -2.50 -9.49
CA ILE A 72 35.40 -1.53 -9.07
C ILE A 72 34.82 -0.55 -8.05
N ARG A 73 33.64 0.01 -8.32
CA ARG A 73 32.96 0.92 -7.38
C ARG A 73 32.63 0.24 -6.05
N TRP A 74 32.14 -1.00 -6.10
CA TRP A 74 31.87 -1.77 -4.90
C TRP A 74 33.16 -1.98 -4.09
N ASP A 75 34.25 -2.42 -4.71
CA ASP A 75 35.53 -2.68 -4.06
C ASP A 75 36.10 -1.40 -3.39
N GLU A 76 36.05 -0.26 -4.07
CA GLU A 76 36.43 1.05 -3.51
C GLU A 76 35.58 1.41 -2.28
N SER A 77 34.26 1.32 -2.41
CA SER A 77 33.32 1.69 -1.33
C SER A 77 33.42 0.74 -0.13
N TRP A 78 33.70 -0.54 -0.38
CA TRP A 78 33.91 -1.55 0.64
C TRP A 78 35.21 -1.29 1.41
N ALA A 79 36.31 -1.00 0.70
CA ALA A 79 37.57 -0.63 1.33
C ALA A 79 37.46 0.66 2.18
N GLU A 80 36.70 1.66 1.71
CA GLU A 80 36.38 2.87 2.50
C GLU A 80 35.61 2.51 3.79
N TYR A 81 34.62 1.63 3.69
CA TYR A 81 33.82 1.19 4.84
C TYR A 81 34.65 0.42 5.87
N VAL A 82 35.49 -0.52 5.43
CA VAL A 82 36.38 -1.29 6.31
C VAL A 82 37.35 -0.36 7.05
N LYS A 83 38.01 0.57 6.33
CA LYS A 83 38.89 1.57 6.96
C LYS A 83 38.18 2.42 8.00
N GLN A 84 36.90 2.76 7.78
CA GLN A 84 36.14 3.53 8.75
C GLN A 84 35.70 2.67 9.96
N CYS A 85 35.41 1.39 9.76
CA CYS A 85 35.15 0.44 10.84
C CYS A 85 36.37 0.28 11.76
N GLU A 86 37.57 0.14 11.17
CA GLU A 86 38.84 0.08 11.91
C GLU A 86 39.06 1.34 12.77
N ARG A 87 38.82 2.53 12.19
CA ARG A 87 38.96 3.81 12.91
C ARG A 87 37.99 3.93 14.09
N ASP A 88 36.78 3.42 13.93
CA ASP A 88 35.73 3.54 14.93
C ASP A 88 35.71 2.32 15.90
N GLY A 89 36.63 1.36 15.75
CA GLY A 89 36.77 0.18 16.61
C GLY A 89 35.63 -0.83 16.47
N VAL A 90 34.99 -0.90 15.30
CA VAL A 90 33.83 -1.76 15.02
C VAL A 90 34.22 -2.81 13.97
N GLU A 91 33.68 -4.02 14.07
CA GLU A 91 33.88 -5.03 13.03
C GLU A 91 32.99 -4.76 11.79
N PRO A 92 33.53 -4.89 10.57
CA PRO A 92 32.75 -4.69 9.35
C PRO A 92 31.70 -5.80 9.18
N GLU A 93 30.46 -5.42 8.89
CA GLU A 93 29.40 -6.39 8.59
C GLU A 93 29.66 -7.13 7.27
N SER A 94 29.32 -8.43 7.21
CA SER A 94 29.46 -9.19 5.95
C SER A 94 28.69 -8.52 4.79
N PRO A 95 29.18 -8.63 3.53
CA PRO A 95 28.51 -8.06 2.36
C PRO A 95 27.02 -8.43 2.22
N LYS A 96 26.66 -9.68 2.53
CA LYS A 96 25.26 -10.17 2.48
C LYS A 96 24.34 -9.39 3.43
N HIS A 97 24.84 -9.06 4.64
CA HIS A 97 24.09 -8.27 5.61
C HIS A 97 24.08 -6.79 5.25
N LEU A 98 25.21 -6.27 4.77
CA LEU A 98 25.35 -4.90 4.32
C LEU A 98 24.33 -4.54 3.22
N GLY A 99 24.07 -5.45 2.28
CA GLY A 99 23.08 -5.23 1.21
C GLY A 99 21.67 -4.92 1.72
N ARG A 100 21.32 -5.34 2.95
CA ARG A 100 20.02 -5.06 3.58
C ARG A 100 19.96 -3.66 4.22
N PHE A 101 21.10 -3.05 4.51
CA PHE A 101 21.18 -1.74 5.16
C PHE A 101 20.51 -0.68 4.29
N LYS A 102 19.45 -0.04 4.84
CA LYS A 102 18.64 0.98 4.16
C LYS A 102 18.07 0.54 2.79
N ALA A 103 17.91 -0.76 2.53
CA ALA A 103 17.36 -1.25 1.27
C ALA A 103 15.91 -0.79 1.04
N LYS A 104 15.13 -0.64 2.12
CA LYS A 104 13.75 -0.12 2.09
C LYS A 104 13.67 1.40 2.14
N ASP A 105 14.77 2.08 2.45
CA ASP A 105 14.84 3.53 2.41
C ASP A 105 15.01 3.95 0.95
N LYS A 106 13.90 4.21 0.27
CA LYS A 106 13.93 4.79 -1.07
C LYS A 106 14.73 6.10 -1.02
N ALA A 107 15.76 6.21 -1.85
CA ALA A 107 16.53 7.44 -2.00
C ALA A 107 15.61 8.56 -2.51
N GLY A 108 15.80 9.78 -2.01
CA GLY A 108 14.99 10.94 -2.38
C GLY A 108 13.80 11.22 -1.46
N ARG A 109 12.98 12.21 -1.83
CA ARG A 109 11.71 12.46 -1.14
C ARG A 109 10.77 11.29 -1.44
N ARG A 110 10.02 10.81 -0.45
CA ARG A 110 8.92 9.86 -0.71
C ARG A 110 8.09 10.43 -1.86
N GLY A 111 7.89 9.63 -2.92
CA GLY A 111 7.06 10.03 -4.05
C GLY A 111 5.74 10.58 -3.53
N HIS A 112 5.28 11.70 -4.07
CA HIS A 112 3.98 12.23 -3.69
C HIS A 112 2.93 11.17 -3.94
N ASP A 113 2.12 10.89 -2.92
CA ASP A 113 0.96 10.03 -3.05
C ASP A 113 0.11 10.52 -4.23
N ARG A 114 -0.09 9.64 -5.22
CA ARG A 114 -0.75 9.97 -6.48
C ARG A 114 -2.15 10.51 -6.23
N VAL A 115 -2.89 9.91 -5.30
CA VAL A 115 -4.25 10.34 -4.97
C VAL A 115 -4.24 11.76 -4.38
N LEU A 116 -3.34 12.02 -3.42
CA LEU A 116 -3.21 13.35 -2.83
C LEU A 116 -2.78 14.41 -3.84
N TYR A 117 -1.90 14.05 -4.77
CA TYR A 117 -1.49 14.91 -5.87
C TYR A 117 -2.68 15.25 -6.78
N LEU A 118 -3.46 14.25 -7.17
CA LEU A 118 -4.63 14.43 -8.02
C LEU A 118 -5.72 15.26 -7.33
N LEU A 119 -6.00 15.03 -6.04
CA LEU A 119 -6.93 15.88 -5.26
C LEU A 119 -6.49 17.35 -5.24
N LYS A 120 -5.19 17.60 -5.04
CA LYS A 120 -4.63 18.96 -5.14
C LYS A 120 -4.79 19.53 -6.55
N TYR A 121 -4.53 18.72 -7.58
CA TYR A 121 -4.66 19.11 -8.98
C TYR A 121 -6.10 19.48 -9.35
N ILE A 122 -7.09 18.68 -8.93
CA ILE A 122 -8.52 18.94 -9.12
C ILE A 122 -8.88 20.31 -8.55
N ARG A 123 -8.53 20.58 -7.28
CA ARG A 123 -8.77 21.88 -6.64
C ARG A 123 -8.05 23.04 -7.34
N GLN A 124 -6.93 22.79 -8.01
CA GLN A 124 -6.24 23.81 -8.79
C GLN A 124 -6.96 24.09 -10.11
N GLN A 125 -7.41 23.05 -10.83
CA GLN A 125 -8.14 23.23 -12.09
C GLN A 125 -9.51 23.88 -11.86
N GLN A 126 -10.22 23.50 -10.80
CA GLN A 126 -11.49 24.13 -10.42
C GLN A 126 -11.31 25.61 -10.10
N ARG A 127 -10.25 25.99 -9.35
CA ARG A 127 -9.92 27.41 -9.13
C ARG A 127 -9.65 28.14 -10.43
N LYS A 128 -8.83 27.57 -11.32
CA LYS A 128 -8.57 28.18 -12.64
C LYS A 128 -9.84 28.33 -13.49
N ALA A 129 -10.79 27.41 -13.37
CA ALA A 129 -12.08 27.51 -14.04
C ALA A 129 -12.90 28.68 -13.46
N ASN A 130 -13.02 28.75 -12.13
CA ASN A 130 -13.74 29.82 -11.44
C ASN A 130 -13.12 31.20 -11.70
N ASP A 131 -11.79 31.30 -11.59
CA ASP A 131 -11.04 32.54 -11.86
C ASP A 131 -11.27 32.99 -13.31
N ALA A 132 -11.28 32.05 -14.27
CA ALA A 132 -11.54 32.38 -15.67
C ALA A 132 -13.00 32.77 -15.93
N GLU A 133 -13.95 32.25 -15.15
CA GLU A 133 -15.38 32.54 -15.26
C GLU A 133 -15.73 33.94 -14.70
N GLN A 134 -15.04 34.35 -13.63
CA GLN A 134 -15.21 35.66 -12.98
C GLN A 134 -14.70 36.86 -13.79
N VAL A 135 -13.77 36.65 -14.74
CA VAL A 135 -13.26 37.73 -15.60
C VAL A 135 -14.37 38.20 -16.55
N PRO A 136 -14.70 39.50 -16.62
CA PRO A 136 -15.67 40.04 -17.57
C PRO A 136 -15.33 39.68 -19.03
N ASP A 137 -16.35 39.38 -19.85
CA ASP A 137 -16.15 38.93 -21.23
C ASP A 137 -15.40 39.96 -22.07
N GLU A 138 -15.70 41.25 -21.89
CA GLU A 138 -15.04 42.35 -22.59
C GLU A 138 -13.53 42.43 -22.27
N GLU A 139 -13.16 42.25 -21.00
CA GLU A 139 -11.76 42.23 -20.57
C GLU A 139 -11.03 41.01 -21.12
N TYR A 140 -11.71 39.86 -21.12
CA TYR A 140 -11.16 38.62 -21.66
C TYR A 140 -10.91 38.72 -23.16
N GLU A 141 -11.87 39.24 -23.93
CA GLU A 141 -11.72 39.46 -25.37
C GLU A 141 -10.64 40.48 -25.69
N LYS A 142 -10.57 41.58 -24.92
CA LYS A 142 -9.52 42.59 -25.09
C LYS A 142 -8.13 41.99 -24.88
N ALA A 143 -7.95 41.17 -23.85
CA ALA A 143 -6.71 40.44 -23.61
C ALA A 143 -6.40 39.47 -24.76
N LEU A 144 -7.42 38.79 -25.32
CA LEU A 144 -7.27 37.87 -26.46
C LEU A 144 -6.79 38.58 -27.74
N ARG A 145 -7.27 39.81 -27.98
CA ARG A 145 -6.88 40.63 -29.14
C ARG A 145 -5.47 41.20 -29.00
N GLN A 146 -4.99 41.41 -27.76
CA GLN A 146 -3.68 41.98 -27.48
C GLN A 146 -2.53 40.95 -27.44
N THR A 147 -2.84 39.66 -27.35
CA THR A 147 -1.80 38.61 -27.34
C THR A 147 -1.14 38.44 -28.70
N ARG A 148 0.20 38.52 -28.74
CA ARG A 148 1.01 38.14 -29.90
C ARG A 148 1.32 36.64 -29.89
N GLY A 149 1.29 36.01 -31.07
CA GLY A 149 1.58 34.58 -31.24
C GLY A 149 0.33 33.72 -31.35
N ARG A 150 0.32 32.55 -30.69
CA ARG A 150 -0.82 31.61 -30.77
C ARG A 150 -2.05 32.21 -30.09
N THR A 151 -3.16 32.27 -30.82
CA THR A 151 -4.44 32.76 -30.30
C THR A 151 -4.83 31.98 -29.03
N PRO A 152 -5.04 32.66 -27.90
CA PRO A 152 -5.53 32.02 -26.68
C PRO A 152 -6.90 31.38 -26.90
N MET A 153 -7.20 30.33 -26.15
CA MET A 153 -8.54 29.72 -26.18
C MET A 153 -9.61 30.76 -25.76
N PRO A 154 -10.79 30.76 -26.41
CA PRO A 154 -11.92 31.58 -25.98
C PRO A 154 -12.37 31.16 -24.58
N LYS A 155 -13.02 32.09 -23.85
CA LYS A 155 -13.33 31.95 -22.42
C LYS A 155 -14.08 30.65 -22.12
N THR A 156 -15.15 30.40 -22.87
CA THR A 156 -16.00 29.20 -22.75
C THR A 156 -15.18 27.91 -22.89
N GLN A 157 -14.36 27.82 -23.95
CA GLN A 157 -13.49 26.66 -24.17
C GLN A 157 -12.41 26.52 -23.09
N LYS A 158 -11.87 27.63 -22.57
CA LYS A 158 -10.85 27.61 -21.51
C LYS A 158 -11.42 27.12 -20.18
N VAL A 159 -12.62 27.59 -19.81
CA VAL A 159 -13.36 27.12 -18.63
C VAL A 159 -13.68 25.63 -18.78
N GLN A 160 -14.22 25.23 -19.93
CA GLN A 160 -14.54 23.83 -20.23
C GLN A 160 -13.29 22.94 -20.15
N HIS A 161 -12.18 23.36 -20.76
CA HIS A 161 -10.91 22.62 -20.72
C HIS A 161 -10.41 22.41 -19.28
N TYR A 162 -10.55 23.39 -18.39
CA TYR A 162 -10.20 23.20 -16.98
C TYR A 162 -11.16 22.26 -16.25
N ARG A 163 -12.46 22.35 -16.52
CA ARG A 163 -13.48 21.43 -15.99
C ARG A 163 -13.21 19.99 -16.44
N GLU A 164 -12.93 19.76 -17.72
CA GLU A 164 -12.58 18.44 -18.26
C GLU A 164 -11.32 17.86 -17.63
N LYS A 165 -10.28 18.68 -17.40
CA LYS A 165 -9.06 18.24 -16.70
C LYS A 165 -9.34 17.86 -15.24
N ALA A 166 -10.22 18.59 -14.57
CA ALA A 166 -10.66 18.25 -13.23
C ALA A 166 -11.45 16.93 -13.21
N GLU A 167 -12.37 16.73 -14.16
CA GLU A 167 -13.18 15.50 -14.27
C GLU A 167 -12.32 14.27 -14.58
N LYS A 168 -11.39 14.36 -15.54
CA LYS A 168 -10.45 13.26 -15.83
C LYS A 168 -9.64 12.86 -14.60
N ALA A 169 -9.15 13.85 -13.84
CA ALA A 169 -8.42 13.59 -12.60
C ALA A 169 -9.32 12.99 -11.50
N LYS A 170 -10.61 13.36 -11.43
CA LYS A 170 -11.58 12.74 -10.50
C LYS A 170 -11.80 11.27 -10.85
N GLN A 171 -11.96 10.95 -12.14
CA GLN A 171 -12.10 9.56 -12.60
C GLN A 171 -10.88 8.72 -12.21
N GLU A 172 -9.67 9.24 -12.46
CA GLU A 172 -8.42 8.56 -12.06
C GLU A 172 -8.36 8.34 -10.53
N VAL A 173 -8.78 9.31 -9.72
CA VAL A 173 -8.85 9.13 -8.26
C VAL A 173 -9.83 8.02 -7.89
N LEU A 174 -11.01 7.99 -8.51
CA LEU A 174 -12.03 6.97 -8.22
C LEU A 174 -11.51 5.57 -8.56
N GLU A 175 -10.85 5.41 -9.70
CA GLU A 175 -10.25 4.14 -10.12
C GLU A 175 -9.15 3.66 -9.15
N ILE A 176 -8.26 4.57 -8.72
CA ILE A 176 -7.21 4.22 -7.76
C ILE A 176 -7.83 3.85 -6.41
N VAL A 177 -8.77 4.66 -5.92
CA VAL A 177 -9.35 4.51 -4.58
C VAL A 177 -10.28 3.30 -4.50
N ALA A 178 -10.98 2.92 -5.57
CA ALA A 178 -11.88 1.77 -5.60
C ALA A 178 -11.17 0.46 -5.24
N ASN A 179 -9.90 0.33 -5.63
CA ASN A 179 -9.08 -0.86 -5.38
C ASN A 179 -8.44 -0.89 -3.99
N LEU A 180 -8.55 0.19 -3.20
CA LEU A 180 -7.92 0.29 -1.89
C LEU A 180 -8.82 -0.24 -0.77
N PRO A 181 -8.24 -0.69 0.36
CA PRO A 181 -8.99 -1.04 1.55
C PRO A 181 -9.87 0.11 2.03
N ARG A 182 -11.04 -0.21 2.61
CA ARG A 182 -11.99 0.79 3.08
C ARG A 182 -11.36 1.80 4.03
N SER A 183 -10.42 1.37 4.88
CA SER A 183 -9.69 2.27 5.79
C SER A 183 -8.84 3.32 5.08
N GLU A 184 -8.33 3.02 3.89
CA GLU A 184 -7.53 3.91 3.04
C GLU A 184 -8.45 4.80 2.17
N GLN A 185 -9.57 4.28 1.67
CA GLN A 185 -10.59 5.10 1.01
C GLN A 185 -11.06 6.25 1.93
N LEU A 186 -11.38 5.90 3.19
CA LEU A 186 -11.80 6.89 4.19
C LEU A 186 -10.68 7.86 4.54
N TYR A 187 -9.41 7.42 4.54
CA TYR A 187 -8.27 8.30 4.77
C TYR A 187 -8.21 9.46 3.77
N TYR A 188 -8.38 9.17 2.47
CA TYR A 188 -8.35 10.21 1.43
C TYR A 188 -9.51 11.18 1.55
N LYS A 189 -10.72 10.68 1.86
CA LYS A 189 -11.90 11.52 2.09
C LYS A 189 -11.70 12.47 3.29
N ILE A 190 -11.21 11.94 4.41
CA ILE A 190 -10.89 12.75 5.61
C ILE A 190 -9.81 13.79 5.30
N TYR A 191 -8.79 13.42 4.53
CA TYR A 191 -7.71 14.32 4.16
C TYR A 191 -8.24 15.53 3.39
N ASP A 192 -9.11 15.32 2.41
CA ASP A 192 -9.66 16.39 1.58
C ASP A 192 -10.54 17.34 2.42
N LEU A 193 -11.43 16.81 3.27
CA LEU A 193 -12.22 17.61 4.22
C LEU A 193 -11.35 18.42 5.18
N LYS A 194 -10.22 17.86 5.66
CA LYS A 194 -9.26 18.60 6.49
C LYS A 194 -8.58 19.73 5.74
N VAL A 195 -8.38 19.61 4.43
CA VAL A 195 -7.88 20.71 3.60
C VAL A 195 -8.95 21.78 3.46
N ASP A 196 -10.18 21.41 3.16
CA ASP A 196 -11.30 22.36 3.02
C ASP A 196 -11.55 23.13 4.32
N ARG A 197 -11.46 22.45 5.46
CA ARG A 197 -11.54 23.09 6.78
C ARG A 197 -10.42 24.11 6.98
N ARG A 198 -9.19 23.79 6.59
CA ARG A 198 -8.05 24.72 6.68
C ARG A 198 -8.25 25.93 5.78
N GLN A 199 -8.74 25.73 4.55
CA GLN A 199 -9.03 26.82 3.61
C GLN A 199 -10.15 27.71 4.14
N THR A 200 -11.25 27.13 4.62
CA THR A 200 -12.37 27.87 5.23
C THR A 200 -11.90 28.67 6.45
N ARG A 201 -11.00 28.11 7.26
CA ARG A 201 -10.43 28.82 8.42
C ARG A 201 -9.56 30.01 8.03
N MET A 202 -9.07 30.09 6.79
CA MET A 202 -8.36 31.28 6.31
C MET A 202 -9.28 32.50 6.21
N CYS A 203 -10.57 32.32 5.93
CA CYS A 203 -11.55 33.42 5.90
C CYS A 203 -11.69 34.13 7.26
N ILE A 204 -11.35 33.45 8.36
CA ILE A 204 -11.38 34.01 9.71
C ILE A 204 -10.01 34.58 10.10
N ASN A 205 -8.94 33.80 9.88
CA ASN A 205 -7.61 34.16 10.37
C ASN A 205 -6.87 35.18 9.50
N LYS A 206 -7.17 35.21 8.20
CA LYS A 206 -6.49 36.04 7.18
C LYS A 206 -7.48 36.41 6.07
N PRO A 207 -8.48 37.26 6.38
CA PRO A 207 -9.55 37.61 5.43
C PRO A 207 -9.03 38.26 4.15
N ASP A 208 -7.94 39.04 4.24
CA ASP A 208 -7.35 39.76 3.09
C ASP A 208 -6.56 38.86 2.12
N ASN A 209 -6.39 37.57 2.45
CA ASN A 209 -5.69 36.65 1.58
C ASN A 209 -6.51 36.41 0.30
N SER A 210 -5.89 36.48 -0.87
CA SER A 210 -6.57 36.24 -2.16
C SER A 210 -7.36 34.91 -2.20
N GLN A 211 -6.89 33.88 -1.50
CA GLN A 211 -7.61 32.61 -1.39
C GLN A 211 -8.83 32.67 -0.47
N ALA A 212 -8.80 33.49 0.57
CA ALA A 212 -9.93 33.73 1.45
C ALA A 212 -11.00 34.58 0.76
N VAL A 213 -10.58 35.62 0.03
CA VAL A 213 -11.45 36.47 -0.79
C VAL A 213 -12.16 35.65 -1.87
N ALA A 214 -11.43 34.76 -2.57
CA ALA A 214 -12.01 33.91 -3.62
C ALA A 214 -13.05 32.90 -3.09
N LEU A 215 -13.03 32.56 -1.80
CA LEU A 215 -14.07 31.72 -1.18
C LEU A 215 -15.38 32.48 -0.97
N GLY A 216 -15.33 33.82 -0.89
CA GLY A 216 -16.52 34.67 -0.78
C GLY A 216 -17.37 34.44 0.47
N LEU A 217 -16.81 33.81 1.52
CA LEU A 217 -17.53 33.50 2.75
C LEU A 217 -17.35 34.61 3.78
N SER A 218 -18.43 35.01 4.43
CA SER A 218 -18.33 35.83 5.65
C SER A 218 -17.71 35.03 6.80
N ALA A 219 -17.21 35.71 7.84
CA ALA A 219 -16.64 35.04 9.00
C ALA A 219 -17.65 34.10 9.70
N GLU A 220 -18.92 34.50 9.77
CA GLU A 220 -20.01 33.69 10.35
C GLU A 220 -20.32 32.45 9.51
N GLN A 221 -20.40 32.61 8.18
CA GLN A 221 -20.58 31.48 7.25
C GLN A 221 -19.39 30.51 7.31
N ALA A 222 -18.17 31.03 7.40
CA ALA A 222 -16.97 30.23 7.56
C ALA A 222 -16.97 29.43 8.87
N LEU A 223 -17.43 30.03 9.98
CA LEU A 223 -17.58 29.35 11.26
C LEU A 223 -18.61 28.20 11.19
N HIS A 224 -19.77 28.44 10.56
CA HIS A 224 -20.78 27.41 10.36
C HIS A 224 -20.22 26.23 9.55
N LYS A 225 -19.60 26.54 8.41
CA LYS A 225 -18.99 25.53 7.54
C LYS A 225 -17.87 24.74 8.23
N ILE A 226 -17.07 25.37 9.08
CA ILE A 226 -16.05 24.66 9.88
C ILE A 226 -16.70 23.66 10.83
N LYS A 227 -17.80 24.02 11.51
CA LYS A 227 -18.53 23.11 12.40
C LYS A 227 -19.07 21.90 11.64
N GLU A 228 -19.66 22.11 10.46
CA GLU A 228 -20.12 21.03 9.59
C GLU A 228 -18.97 20.10 9.16
N LEU A 229 -17.85 20.67 8.72
CA LEU A 229 -16.67 19.92 8.32
C LEU A 229 -16.08 19.13 9.48
N ASP A 230 -16.02 19.70 10.69
CA ASP A 230 -15.56 18.99 11.88
C ASP A 230 -16.47 17.81 12.24
N ALA A 231 -17.79 17.98 12.17
CA ALA A 231 -18.73 16.89 12.39
C ALA A 231 -18.53 15.75 11.37
N GLN A 232 -18.38 16.08 10.09
CA GLN A 232 -18.13 15.09 9.03
C GLN A 232 -16.78 14.39 9.20
N ILE A 233 -15.71 15.13 9.53
CA ILE A 233 -14.39 14.57 9.78
C ILE A 233 -14.45 13.57 10.93
N ASN A 234 -15.08 13.94 12.04
CA ASN A 234 -15.19 13.08 13.23
C ASN A 234 -15.97 11.78 12.93
N ALA A 235 -17.09 11.89 12.20
CA ALA A 235 -17.88 10.72 11.80
C ALA A 235 -17.05 9.75 10.92
N LEU A 236 -16.33 10.28 9.92
CA LEU A 236 -15.48 9.47 9.05
C LEU A 236 -14.26 8.90 9.77
N GLU A 237 -13.69 9.61 10.74
CA GLU A 237 -12.60 9.11 11.57
C GLU A 237 -13.04 7.93 12.43
N ALA A 238 -14.26 7.97 12.98
CA ALA A 238 -14.86 6.84 13.69
C ALA A 238 -15.06 5.63 12.75
N GLU A 239 -15.65 5.84 11.57
CA GLU A 239 -15.83 4.79 10.55
C GLU A 239 -14.48 4.17 10.14
N ARG A 240 -13.45 5.02 9.97
CA ARG A 240 -12.10 4.57 9.61
C ARG A 240 -11.46 3.73 10.72
N ALA A 241 -11.65 4.11 11.99
CA ALA A 241 -11.14 3.36 13.12
C ALA A 241 -11.79 1.96 13.19
N GLU A 242 -13.09 1.86 12.91
CA GLU A 242 -13.79 0.58 12.81
C GLU A 242 -13.31 -0.27 11.63
N ALA A 243 -13.13 0.32 10.46
CA ALA A 243 -12.59 -0.35 9.27
C ALA A 243 -11.20 -0.94 9.57
N LEU A 244 -10.32 -0.16 10.20
CA LEU A 244 -9.00 -0.63 10.63
C LEU A 244 -9.07 -1.78 11.65
N ARG A 245 -10.03 -1.74 12.58
CA ARG A 245 -10.27 -2.84 13.54
C ARG A 245 -10.70 -4.11 12.82
N LYS A 246 -11.65 -4.02 11.89
CA LYS A 246 -12.13 -5.16 11.08
C LYS A 246 -11.02 -5.76 10.21
N GLU A 247 -10.21 -4.93 9.55
CA GLU A 247 -9.07 -5.37 8.74
C GLU A 247 -7.98 -6.06 9.57
N LYS A 248 -7.68 -5.52 10.77
CA LYS A 248 -6.73 -6.14 11.70
C LYS A 248 -7.22 -7.50 12.22
N ARG A 249 -8.53 -7.65 12.48
CA ARG A 249 -9.15 -8.92 12.89
C ARG A 249 -9.04 -9.97 11.78
N LYS A 250 -9.35 -9.62 10.52
CA LYS A 250 -9.18 -10.51 9.36
C LYS A 250 -7.73 -10.99 9.19
N LYS A 251 -6.75 -10.10 9.32
CA LYS A 251 -5.31 -10.45 9.27
C LYS A 251 -4.84 -11.36 10.41
N LYS A 252 -5.47 -11.29 11.59
CA LYS A 252 -5.19 -12.21 12.71
C LYS A 252 -5.83 -13.58 12.49
N GLN A 253 -7.05 -13.63 11.97
CA GLN A 253 -7.75 -14.88 11.66
C GLN A 253 -7.07 -15.65 10.52
N SER A 254 -6.56 -14.97 9.48
CA SER A 254 -5.82 -15.62 8.38
C SER A 254 -4.44 -16.15 8.77
N ARG A 255 -3.96 -15.84 9.99
CA ARG A 255 -2.66 -16.29 10.52
C ARG A 255 -2.78 -17.40 11.57
N LYS A 256 -3.99 -17.72 12.05
CA LYS A 256 -4.21 -18.92 12.87
C LYS A 256 -4.10 -20.13 11.94
N LYS A 257 -3.01 -20.89 12.03
CA LYS A 257 -3.02 -22.29 11.60
C LYS A 257 -4.07 -23.00 12.46
N MET A 258 -5.04 -23.65 11.84
CA MET A 258 -6.05 -24.41 12.58
C MET A 258 -5.35 -25.45 13.45
N THR A 259 -5.54 -25.38 14.77
CA THR A 259 -5.31 -26.55 15.62
C THR A 259 -6.54 -27.47 15.48
N PRO A 260 -6.36 -28.80 15.52
CA PRO A 260 -7.45 -29.76 15.25
C PRO A 260 -8.69 -29.63 16.17
N ASN A 261 -8.56 -28.95 17.32
CA ASN A 261 -9.65 -28.80 18.30
C ASN A 261 -10.53 -27.56 18.09
N GLU A 262 -10.17 -26.56 17.28
CA GLU A 262 -11.02 -25.35 17.09
C GLU A 262 -12.19 -25.58 16.09
N ALA A 263 -12.26 -26.75 15.43
CA ALA A 263 -13.33 -27.11 14.51
C ALA A 263 -14.61 -27.60 15.22
N SER A 264 -14.53 -27.99 16.49
CA SER A 264 -15.67 -28.47 17.29
C SER A 264 -16.36 -27.38 18.13
N GLU A 265 -15.71 -26.23 18.33
CA GLU A 265 -16.27 -25.14 19.16
C GLU A 265 -17.16 -24.17 18.38
N LYS A 266 -16.86 -23.93 17.09
CA LYS A 266 -17.68 -23.07 16.22
C LYS A 266 -19.13 -23.56 16.04
N PRO A 267 -19.42 -24.86 15.83
CA PRO A 267 -20.80 -25.31 15.80
C PRO A 267 -21.47 -25.21 17.18
N ARG A 268 -20.74 -25.34 18.29
CA ARG A 268 -21.32 -25.17 19.64
C ARG A 268 -21.75 -23.72 19.93
N GLU A 269 -20.95 -22.73 19.56
CA GLU A 269 -21.34 -21.31 19.74
C GLU A 269 -22.54 -20.90 18.86
N VAL A 270 -22.63 -21.45 17.64
CA VAL A 270 -23.76 -21.23 16.73
C VAL A 270 -25.02 -21.94 17.23
N ILE A 271 -24.89 -23.13 17.81
CA ILE A 271 -26.01 -23.85 18.44
C ILE A 271 -26.47 -23.12 19.71
N GLN A 272 -25.56 -22.61 20.54
CA GLN A 272 -25.89 -21.85 21.76
C GLN A 272 -26.67 -20.56 21.43
N THR A 273 -26.19 -19.82 20.42
CA THR A 273 -26.87 -18.59 19.94
C THR A 273 -28.18 -18.89 19.22
N ALA A 274 -28.31 -20.03 18.54
CA ALA A 274 -29.59 -20.47 17.99
C ALA A 274 -30.58 -20.92 19.08
N PHE A 275 -30.11 -21.52 20.17
CA PHE A 275 -30.93 -21.90 21.33
C PHE A 275 -31.46 -20.68 22.09
N ASP A 276 -30.62 -19.66 22.28
CA ASP A 276 -31.01 -18.40 22.93
C ASP A 276 -32.00 -17.58 22.07
N VAL A 277 -31.95 -17.71 20.74
CA VAL A 277 -32.90 -17.09 19.81
C VAL A 277 -34.21 -17.90 19.71
N ALA A 278 -34.14 -19.24 19.78
CA ALA A 278 -35.30 -20.12 19.76
C ALA A 278 -36.12 -20.07 21.07
N ALA A 279 -35.49 -19.85 22.22
CA ALA A 279 -36.19 -19.66 23.50
C ALA A 279 -37.09 -18.40 23.54
N GLY A 280 -36.93 -17.48 22.58
CA GLY A 280 -37.74 -16.27 22.45
C GLY A 280 -38.94 -16.38 21.48
N GLN A 281 -39.07 -17.47 20.71
CA GLN A 281 -40.14 -17.64 19.73
C GLN A 281 -40.73 -19.03 19.82
N ASN A 282 -41.90 -19.13 20.47
CA ASN A 282 -42.75 -20.32 20.47
C ASN A 282 -43.17 -20.68 19.04
N VAL A 283 -42.48 -21.63 18.44
CA VAL A 283 -42.96 -22.41 17.29
C VAL A 283 -42.59 -23.85 17.60
N GLU A 284 -43.60 -24.67 17.95
CA GLU A 284 -43.37 -26.11 18.06
C GLU A 284 -42.98 -26.64 16.67
N PRO A 285 -41.84 -27.33 16.52
CA PRO A 285 -41.47 -27.94 15.26
C PRO A 285 -42.25 -29.25 15.06
N ASP A 286 -42.77 -29.44 13.84
CA ASP A 286 -43.46 -30.65 13.42
C ASP A 286 -42.60 -31.90 13.71
N GLN A 287 -43.14 -32.86 14.47
CA GLN A 287 -42.42 -34.04 14.97
C GLN A 287 -41.80 -34.88 13.83
N ASP A 288 -42.43 -34.88 12.65
CA ASP A 288 -41.95 -35.61 11.47
C ASP A 288 -40.65 -35.01 10.91
N GLU A 289 -40.47 -33.69 10.94
CA GLU A 289 -39.21 -33.06 10.50
C GLU A 289 -38.07 -33.33 11.48
N LEU A 290 -38.39 -33.45 12.77
CA LEU A 290 -37.41 -33.75 13.82
C LEU A 290 -36.87 -35.19 13.71
N GLU A 291 -37.74 -36.17 13.44
CA GLU A 291 -37.33 -37.55 13.20
C GLU A 291 -36.48 -37.69 11.93
N ASP A 292 -36.85 -37.00 10.85
CA ASP A 292 -36.09 -37.02 9.60
C ASP A 292 -34.70 -36.39 9.75
N LEU A 293 -34.59 -35.33 10.56
CA LEU A 293 -33.32 -34.73 10.95
C LEU A 293 -32.48 -35.69 11.80
N GLN A 294 -33.08 -36.36 12.78
CA GLN A 294 -32.38 -37.34 13.62
C GLN A 294 -31.82 -38.50 12.78
N ARG A 295 -32.61 -39.08 11.88
CA ARG A 295 -32.14 -40.14 10.96
C ARG A 295 -31.01 -39.69 10.06
N ARG A 296 -31.03 -38.44 9.57
CA ARG A 296 -29.95 -37.87 8.77
C ARG A 296 -28.66 -37.67 9.59
N THR A 297 -28.79 -37.27 10.85
CA THR A 297 -27.63 -37.11 11.74
C THR A 297 -26.99 -38.45 12.10
N GLU A 298 -27.78 -39.48 12.39
CA GLU A 298 -27.28 -40.82 12.68
C GLU A 298 -26.53 -41.40 11.48
N ARG A 299 -27.08 -41.23 10.27
CA ARG A 299 -26.43 -41.66 9.03
C ARG A 299 -25.10 -40.93 8.76
N LEU A 300 -25.01 -39.65 9.10
CA LEU A 300 -23.76 -38.90 8.99
C LEU A 300 -22.72 -39.37 9.99
N ASP A 301 -23.12 -39.69 11.21
CA ASP A 301 -22.24 -40.24 12.24
C ASP A 301 -21.71 -41.63 11.87
N GLU A 302 -22.53 -42.47 11.25
CA GLU A 302 -22.09 -43.77 10.70
C GLU A 302 -21.04 -43.58 9.61
N LEU A 303 -21.27 -42.69 8.63
CA LEU A 303 -20.30 -42.41 7.57
C LEU A 303 -18.98 -41.86 8.11
N LEU A 304 -19.02 -41.03 9.16
CA LEU A 304 -17.83 -40.51 9.82
C LEU A 304 -17.07 -41.62 10.57
N LYS A 305 -17.79 -42.55 11.22
CA LYS A 305 -17.17 -43.73 11.85
C LYS A 305 -16.52 -44.63 10.80
N GLU A 306 -17.21 -44.92 9.70
CA GLU A 306 -16.66 -45.71 8.58
C GLU A 306 -15.42 -45.05 7.97
N ALA A 307 -15.45 -43.75 7.73
CA ALA A 307 -14.31 -43.00 7.20
C ALA A 307 -13.09 -43.06 8.15
N ARG A 308 -13.32 -42.95 9.46
CA ARG A 308 -12.28 -43.11 10.48
C ARG A 308 -11.72 -44.53 10.50
N VAL A 309 -12.56 -45.56 10.47
CA VAL A 309 -12.12 -46.96 10.42
C VAL A 309 -11.30 -47.23 9.16
N LYS A 310 -11.73 -46.71 7.99
CA LYS A 310 -10.99 -46.86 6.74
C LYS A 310 -9.63 -46.18 6.77
N GLN A 311 -9.53 -45.00 7.37
CA GLN A 311 -8.24 -44.31 7.57
C GLN A 311 -7.32 -45.07 8.53
N LEU A 312 -7.87 -45.64 9.62
CA LEU A 312 -7.09 -46.43 10.56
C LEU A 312 -6.59 -47.73 9.93
N ARG A 313 -7.43 -48.44 9.16
CA ARG A 313 -7.01 -49.64 8.40
C ARG A 313 -5.87 -49.32 7.43
N LYS A 314 -5.98 -48.21 6.70
CA LYS A 314 -4.92 -47.79 5.77
C LYS A 314 -3.60 -47.50 6.49
N LYS A 315 -3.64 -46.87 7.67
CA LYS A 315 -2.44 -46.64 8.48
C LYS A 315 -1.84 -47.93 9.02
N ILE A 316 -2.67 -48.89 9.41
CA ILE A 316 -2.21 -50.22 9.85
C ILE A 316 -1.52 -50.94 8.68
N GLU A 317 -2.12 -50.96 7.49
CA GLU A 317 -1.50 -51.55 6.29
C GLU A 317 -0.17 -50.87 5.91
N GLU A 318 -0.09 -49.54 6.02
CA GLU A 318 1.15 -48.79 5.78
C GLU A 318 2.23 -49.13 6.83
N GLN A 319 1.85 -49.31 8.09
CA GLN A 319 2.77 -49.72 9.16
C GLN A 319 3.22 -51.17 9.01
N GLU A 320 2.33 -52.09 8.64
CA GLU A 320 2.67 -53.49 8.37
C GLU A 320 3.62 -53.62 7.18
N ARG A 321 3.43 -52.84 6.11
CA ARG A 321 4.37 -52.79 4.99
C ARG A 321 5.73 -52.26 5.41
N ALA A 322 5.78 -51.18 6.20
CA ALA A 322 7.02 -50.62 6.70
C ALA A 322 7.78 -51.62 7.61
N LEU A 323 7.08 -52.40 8.43
CA LEU A 323 7.68 -53.45 9.25
C LEU A 323 8.26 -54.58 8.39
N ARG A 324 7.54 -55.01 7.34
CA ARG A 324 8.02 -56.01 6.39
C ARG A 324 9.24 -55.53 5.59
N GLU A 325 9.28 -54.26 5.20
CA GLU A 325 10.44 -53.64 4.54
C GLU A 325 11.68 -53.60 5.45
N LEU A 326 11.49 -53.53 6.77
CA LEU A 326 12.55 -53.59 7.78
C LEU A 326 12.93 -55.03 8.17
N GLY A 327 12.35 -56.05 7.53
CA GLY A 327 12.61 -57.47 7.80
C GLY A 327 12.01 -57.98 9.11
N ILE A 328 11.04 -57.26 9.68
CA ILE A 328 10.35 -57.61 10.92
C ILE A 328 8.99 -58.20 10.54
N ASP A 329 8.68 -59.41 11.03
CA ASP A 329 7.38 -60.03 10.79
C ASP A 329 6.30 -59.33 11.65
N PRO A 330 5.32 -58.64 11.04
CA PRO A 330 4.31 -57.89 11.79
C PRO A 330 3.48 -58.78 12.73
N ASP A 331 3.30 -60.07 12.42
CA ASP A 331 2.53 -61.00 13.26
C ASP A 331 3.26 -61.38 14.56
N GLN A 332 4.59 -61.18 14.63
CA GLN A 332 5.38 -61.37 15.86
C GLN A 332 5.35 -60.14 16.79
N VAL A 333 5.05 -58.95 16.26
CA VAL A 333 5.02 -57.69 17.04
C VAL A 333 3.67 -57.49 17.73
N VAL A 334 2.59 -58.04 17.16
CA VAL A 334 1.21 -57.87 17.69
C VAL A 334 0.89 -58.85 18.83
N ASN A 335 1.62 -59.97 18.94
CA ASN A 335 1.41 -61.00 19.97
C ASN A 335 2.50 -61.05 21.07
N GLY A 336 3.32 -60.00 21.20
CA GLY A 336 4.37 -59.87 22.20
C GLY A 336 3.95 -59.13 23.47
#